data_AF-A0A6H1Z9Z1-F1
#
_entry.id   AF-A0A6H1Z9Z1-F1
#
_cell.length_a   1.000
_cell.length_b   1.000
_cell.length_c   1.000
_cell.angle_alpha   90.00
_cell.angle_beta   90.00
_cell.angle_gamma   90.00
#
_symmetry.space_group_name_H-M   'P 1'
#
loop_
_entity.id
_entity.type
_entity.pdbx_description
1 polymer ?
#
loop_
_entity_poly.entity_id
_entity_poly.type
_entity_poly.pdbx_seq_one_letter_code
_entity_poly.pdbx_strand_id
1 'polypeptide(L)'
;KFIYENNLTPISELCAGSGWLSYWLMKYGIEIHSTTDNGDWKSSQKEKHRFVKRRNAQKWIKNHPEVRMFLLSWPYMDNTAYEIWKNMIGGQYLFYIGEDNDGCNANEKFFKAVMNYEIKEWYSDDKFVSFNGIHDRPIIFKKGLSNGKN
;
A
#
# COMPACT_ATOMS: atom_id res chain seq x y z
N LYS A 1 -14.48 25.34 -10.89
CA LYS A 1 -14.01 25.52 -9.50
C LYS A 1 -14.58 24.37 -8.69
N PHE A 2 -13.87 23.24 -8.64
CA PHE A 2 -14.31 22.08 -7.85
C PHE A 2 -14.05 22.38 -6.37
N ILE A 3 -15.10 22.34 -5.57
CA ILE A 3 -15.03 22.46 -4.12
C ILE A 3 -14.58 21.09 -3.61
N TYR A 4 -13.32 20.96 -3.20
CA TYR A 4 -12.87 19.84 -2.37
C TYR A 4 -13.50 20.02 -0.99
N GLU A 5 -14.63 19.36 -0.74
CA GLU A 5 -15.09 19.15 0.62
C GLU A 5 -14.06 18.24 1.31
N ASN A 6 -13.41 18.79 2.34
CA ASN A 6 -12.31 18.21 3.13
C ASN A 6 -12.74 16.99 3.97
N ASN A 7 -13.23 15.93 3.33
CA ASN A 7 -13.16 14.58 3.89
C ASN A 7 -11.93 13.91 3.28
N LEU A 8 -10.74 14.34 3.72
CA LEU A 8 -9.50 13.66 3.33
C LEU A 8 -9.64 12.19 3.73
N THR A 9 -9.70 11.36 2.70
CA THR A 9 -9.77 9.90 2.82
C THR A 9 -8.56 9.45 3.63
N PRO A 10 -8.70 8.80 4.80
CA PRO A 10 -7.53 8.46 5.60
C PRO A 10 -6.63 7.49 4.79
N ILE A 11 -5.38 7.89 4.60
CA ILE A 11 -4.34 7.13 3.89
C ILE A 11 -3.39 6.54 4.94
N SER A 12 -3.09 5.24 4.87
CA SER A 12 -2.06 4.64 5.73
C SER A 12 -1.02 3.89 4.89
N GLU A 13 0.26 4.07 5.20
CA GLU A 13 1.33 3.25 4.64
C GLU A 13 1.59 2.01 5.52
N LEU A 14 1.63 0.85 4.88
CA LEU A 14 1.93 -0.44 5.49
C LEU A 14 3.27 -0.96 4.97
N CYS A 15 3.98 -1.73 5.79
CA CYS A 15 5.30 -2.26 5.45
C CYS A 15 6.29 -1.15 5.02
N ALA A 16 6.24 -0.01 5.70
CA ALA A 16 6.92 1.21 5.30
C ALA A 16 8.46 1.16 5.34
N GLY A 17 9.05 0.09 5.89
CA GLY A 17 10.49 0.00 6.12
C GLY A 17 10.99 1.13 7.03
N SER A 18 11.76 2.05 6.46
CA SER A 18 12.27 3.27 7.12
C SER A 18 11.38 4.51 6.94
N GLY A 19 10.31 4.43 6.14
CA GLY A 19 9.30 5.47 5.98
C GLY A 19 9.60 6.54 4.93
N TRP A 20 10.51 6.26 3.99
CA TRP A 20 10.90 7.24 2.96
C TRP A 20 9.75 7.67 2.05
N LEU A 21 8.86 6.75 1.67
CA LEU A 21 7.70 7.08 0.86
C LEU A 21 6.78 8.06 1.62
N SER A 22 6.32 7.69 2.83
CA SER A 22 5.55 8.62 3.69
C SER A 22 6.25 9.96 3.91
N TYR A 23 7.57 9.98 4.14
CA TYR A 23 8.32 11.22 4.33
C TYR A 23 8.13 12.18 3.15
N TRP A 24 8.33 11.70 1.92
CA TRP A 24 8.20 12.53 0.72
C TRP A 24 6.74 12.91 0.46
N LEU A 25 5.79 12.00 0.61
CA LEU A 25 4.36 12.29 0.45
C LEU A 25 3.92 13.41 1.42
N MET A 26 4.29 13.30 2.70
CA MET A 26 3.99 14.33 3.71
C MET A 26 4.68 15.66 3.40
N LYS A 27 5.93 15.63 2.92
CA LYS A 27 6.66 16.84 2.51
C LYS A 27 5.97 17.58 1.35
N TYR A 28 5.27 16.86 0.48
CA TYR A 28 4.46 17.42 -0.61
C TYR A 28 2.99 17.68 -0.24
N GLY A 29 2.65 17.63 1.06
CA GLY A 29 1.33 18.03 1.56
C GLY A 29 0.28 16.93 1.56
N ILE A 30 0.65 15.67 1.33
CA ILE A 30 -0.26 14.54 1.49
C ILE A 30 -0.33 14.15 2.96
N GLU A 31 -1.53 14.18 3.54
CA GLU A 31 -1.77 13.74 4.90
C GLU A 31 -1.74 12.21 4.98
N ILE A 32 -0.83 11.67 5.79
CA ILE A 32 -0.73 10.24 6.08
C ILE A 32 -1.23 10.01 7.50
N HIS A 33 -2.36 9.30 7.62
CA HIS A 33 -2.99 8.97 8.89
C HIS A 33 -2.07 8.10 9.77
N SER A 34 -1.41 7.10 9.17
CA SER A 34 -0.45 6.26 9.89
C SER A 34 0.55 5.60 8.95
N THR A 35 1.79 5.51 9.41
CA THR A 35 2.88 4.78 8.73
C THR A 35 3.33 3.64 9.63
N THR A 36 3.31 2.41 9.12
CA THR A 36 3.55 1.20 9.94
C THR A 36 4.53 0.23 9.30
N ASP A 37 5.34 -0.42 10.14
CA ASP A 37 6.30 -1.45 9.74
C ASP A 37 6.54 -2.39 10.93
N ASN A 38 6.72 -3.70 10.73
CA ASN A 38 6.97 -4.63 11.85
C ASN A 38 8.44 -4.60 12.33
N GLY A 39 9.36 -4.17 11.47
CA GLY A 39 10.80 -4.12 11.73
C GLY A 39 11.52 -5.45 11.74
N ASP A 40 10.94 -6.48 11.12
CA ASP A 40 11.52 -7.84 11.12
C ASP A 40 12.51 -8.07 9.96
N TRP A 41 12.95 -7.00 9.29
CA TRP A 41 13.91 -7.05 8.19
C TRP A 41 15.37 -7.13 8.69
N LYS A 42 16.19 -7.96 8.06
CA LYS A 42 17.59 -8.26 8.47
C LYS A 42 18.63 -7.19 8.10
N SER A 43 18.18 -6.02 7.64
CA SER A 43 19.06 -4.97 7.10
C SER A 43 19.77 -4.14 8.19
N SER A 44 20.82 -3.45 7.78
CA SER A 44 21.63 -2.53 8.60
C SER A 44 21.05 -1.12 8.71
N GLN A 45 19.89 -0.82 8.11
CA GLN A 45 19.27 0.52 8.10
C GLN A 45 18.69 0.94 9.46
N LYS A 46 19.54 1.12 10.47
CA LYS A 46 19.12 1.42 11.86
C LYS A 46 18.22 2.66 12.00
N GLU A 47 18.18 3.53 11.00
CA GLU A 47 17.44 4.78 11.04
C GLU A 47 16.08 4.64 10.34
N LYS A 48 15.03 4.62 11.16
CA LYS A 48 13.65 4.82 10.72
C LYS A 48 13.24 6.25 11.06
N HIS A 49 12.41 6.85 10.21
CA HIS A 49 11.77 8.10 10.59
C HIS A 49 10.91 7.90 11.85
N ARG A 50 10.92 8.89 12.75
CA ARG A 50 10.22 8.81 14.06
C ARG A 50 8.72 8.58 13.95
N PHE A 51 8.10 8.94 12.83
CA PHE A 51 6.67 8.74 12.58
C PHE A 51 6.33 7.29 12.20
N VAL A 52 7.30 6.45 11.86
CA VAL A 52 7.07 5.03 11.53
C VAL A 52 6.80 4.26 12.82
N LYS A 53 5.57 3.76 12.96
CA LYS A 53 5.14 3.02 14.15
C LYS A 53 5.42 1.53 13.97
N ARG A 54 6.10 0.91 14.95
CA ARG A 54 6.35 -0.53 14.93
C ARG A 54 5.04 -1.30 15.14
N ARG A 55 4.44 -1.83 14.08
CA ARG A 55 3.11 -2.48 14.10
C ARG A 55 3.02 -3.58 13.05
N ASN A 56 2.23 -4.61 13.36
CA ASN A 56 1.88 -5.64 12.40
C ASN A 56 0.76 -5.14 11.47
N ALA A 57 0.99 -5.18 10.15
CA ALA A 57 0.05 -4.66 9.16
C ALA A 57 -1.33 -5.34 9.20
N GLN A 58 -1.37 -6.66 9.41
CA GLN A 58 -2.62 -7.43 9.44
C GLN A 58 -3.51 -7.01 10.61
N LYS A 59 -2.91 -6.84 11.80
CA LYS A 59 -3.62 -6.32 12.98
C LYS A 59 -4.04 -4.87 12.79
N TRP A 60 -3.22 -4.06 12.15
CA TRP A 60 -3.52 -2.66 11.90
C TRP A 60 -4.77 -2.49 11.03
N ILE A 61 -4.83 -3.16 9.88
CA ILE A 61 -5.97 -3.07 8.94
C ILE A 61 -7.29 -3.45 9.62
N LYS A 62 -7.32 -4.56 10.37
CA LYS A 62 -8.54 -5.03 11.07
C LYS A 62 -9.10 -3.99 12.04
N ASN A 63 -8.23 -3.20 12.66
CA ASN A 63 -8.61 -2.23 13.67
C ASN A 63 -8.90 -0.84 13.10
N HIS A 64 -8.70 -0.62 11.79
CA HIS A 64 -8.86 0.69 11.15
C HIS A 64 -9.73 0.59 9.89
N PRO A 65 -11.01 0.16 10.01
CA PRO A 65 -11.93 0.06 8.88
C PRO A 65 -12.24 1.42 8.23
N GLU A 66 -12.02 2.53 8.94
CA GLU A 66 -12.18 3.90 8.45
C GLU A 66 -11.10 4.32 7.44
N VAL A 67 -9.94 3.64 7.42
CA VAL A 67 -8.91 3.88 6.41
C VAL A 67 -9.43 3.45 5.06
N ARG A 68 -9.37 4.33 4.06
CA ARG A 68 -9.92 4.04 2.72
C ARG A 68 -8.85 3.83 1.67
N MET A 69 -7.60 4.22 1.92
CA MET A 69 -6.47 3.85 1.06
C MET A 69 -5.29 3.35 1.89
N PHE A 70 -4.77 2.18 1.52
CA PHE A 70 -3.50 1.67 2.01
C PHE A 70 -2.42 1.83 0.94
N LEU A 71 -1.27 2.38 1.31
CA LEU A 71 -0.07 2.38 0.49
C LEU A 71 0.77 1.15 0.84
N LEU A 72 1.24 0.43 -0.17
CA LEU A 72 2.08 -0.75 -0.02
C LEU A 72 3.18 -0.71 -1.09
N SER A 73 4.37 -0.28 -0.70
CA SER A 73 5.52 -0.16 -1.60
C SER A 73 6.52 -1.25 -1.32
N TRP A 74 6.89 -2.00 -2.35
CA TRP A 74 7.91 -3.05 -2.30
C TRP A 74 7.74 -4.03 -1.13
N PRO A 75 6.56 -4.66 -0.98
CA PRO A 75 6.37 -5.66 0.06
C PRO A 75 7.29 -6.87 -0.18
N TYR A 76 7.81 -7.45 0.91
CA TYR A 76 8.64 -8.64 0.84
C TYR A 76 7.88 -9.82 0.21
N MET A 77 8.62 -10.81 -0.32
CA MET A 77 8.06 -11.91 -1.12
C MET A 77 7.33 -13.01 -0.32
N ASP A 78 6.83 -12.65 0.86
CA ASP A 78 6.07 -13.54 1.74
C ASP A 78 4.56 -13.31 1.60
N ASN A 79 3.77 -13.90 2.51
CA ASN A 79 2.31 -13.76 2.49
C ASN A 79 1.80 -12.40 2.98
N THR A 80 2.65 -11.45 3.34
CA THR A 80 2.24 -10.19 3.97
C THR A 80 1.29 -9.39 3.08
N ALA A 81 1.61 -9.21 1.80
CA ALA A 81 0.75 -8.50 0.85
C ALA A 81 -0.61 -9.20 0.65
N TYR A 82 -0.60 -10.54 0.55
CA TYR A 82 -1.81 -11.35 0.46
C TYR A 82 -2.70 -11.20 1.70
N GLU A 83 -2.12 -11.28 2.90
CA GLU A 83 -2.87 -11.13 4.14
C GLU A 83 -3.36 -9.69 4.34
N ILE A 84 -2.61 -8.68 3.90
CA ILE A 84 -3.10 -7.29 3.84
C ILE A 84 -4.39 -7.22 3.02
N TRP A 85 -4.34 -7.69 1.76
CA TRP A 85 -5.49 -7.68 0.87
C TRP A 85 -6.68 -8.47 1.43
N LYS A 86 -6.43 -9.63 2.02
CA LYS A 86 -7.48 -10.49 2.61
C LYS A 86 -8.21 -9.81 3.77
N ASN A 87 -7.53 -8.98 4.55
CA ASN A 87 -8.10 -8.30 5.71
C ASN A 87 -8.70 -6.91 5.39
N MET A 88 -8.49 -6.40 4.18
CA MET A 88 -9.20 -5.22 3.70
C MET A 88 -10.70 -5.51 3.52
N ILE A 89 -11.52 -4.53 3.87
CA ILE A 89 -12.97 -4.56 3.67
C ILE A 89 -13.36 -3.92 2.33
N GLY A 90 -14.55 -4.25 1.85
CA GLY A 90 -15.05 -3.75 0.56
C GLY A 90 -15.09 -2.22 0.50
N GLY A 91 -14.70 -1.67 -0.65
CA GLY A 91 -14.64 -0.22 -0.88
C GLY A 91 -13.29 0.42 -0.54
N GLN A 92 -12.39 -0.27 0.18
CA GLN A 92 -11.02 0.20 0.40
C GLN A 92 -10.14 0.04 -0.85
N TYR A 93 -9.11 0.88 -0.93
CA TYR A 93 -8.14 0.91 -2.02
C TYR A 93 -6.77 0.46 -1.52
N LEU A 94 -6.04 -0.25 -2.37
CA LEU A 94 -4.63 -0.58 -2.19
C LEU A 94 -3.85 0.11 -3.30
N PHE A 95 -3.06 1.11 -2.94
CA PHE A 95 -2.06 1.70 -3.82
C PHE A 95 -0.77 0.89 -3.65
N TYR A 96 -0.51 0.03 -4.61
CA TYR A 96 0.65 -0.84 -4.65
C TYR A 96 1.75 -0.20 -5.49
N ILE A 97 3.01 -0.28 -5.04
CA ILE A 97 4.18 0.06 -5.85
C ILE A 97 5.11 -1.14 -5.82
N GLY A 98 5.41 -1.69 -6.99
CA GLY A 98 6.30 -2.83 -7.16
C GLY A 98 6.20 -3.36 -8.58
N GLU A 99 6.91 -4.44 -8.85
CA GLU A 99 6.82 -5.19 -10.09
C GLU A 99 5.57 -6.09 -10.10
N ASP A 100 5.34 -6.73 -11.24
CA ASP A 100 4.26 -7.70 -11.44
C ASP A 100 4.54 -9.06 -10.75
N ASN A 101 3.67 -10.04 -11.01
CA ASN A 101 3.92 -11.43 -10.62
C ASN A 101 5.27 -11.90 -11.17
N ASP A 102 5.98 -12.70 -10.37
CA ASP A 102 7.34 -13.20 -10.65
C ASP A 102 8.48 -12.17 -10.48
N GLY A 103 8.16 -10.93 -10.09
CA GLY A 103 9.14 -9.93 -9.66
C GLY A 103 9.68 -10.13 -8.24
N CYS A 104 10.57 -9.23 -7.80
CA CYS A 104 11.20 -9.28 -6.47
C CYS A 104 10.31 -8.66 -5.36
N ASN A 105 9.00 -8.92 -5.42
CA ASN A 105 7.98 -8.35 -4.52
C ASN A 105 6.77 -9.26 -4.36
N ALA A 106 6.10 -9.16 -3.21
CA ALA A 106 4.87 -9.90 -2.92
C ALA A 106 4.99 -11.38 -3.35
N ASN A 107 3.87 -12.09 -3.49
CA ASN A 107 3.94 -13.44 -4.02
C ASN A 107 2.75 -13.73 -4.92
N GLU A 108 2.80 -14.88 -5.59
CA GLU A 108 1.76 -15.31 -6.51
C GLU A 108 0.35 -15.34 -5.87
N LYS A 109 0.24 -15.63 -4.56
CA LYS A 109 -1.05 -15.61 -3.87
C LYS A 109 -1.65 -14.21 -3.82
N PHE A 110 -0.82 -13.19 -3.61
CA PHE A 110 -1.28 -11.80 -3.67
C PHE A 110 -1.79 -11.47 -5.07
N PHE A 111 -1.00 -11.72 -6.12
CA PHE A 111 -1.38 -11.40 -7.50
C PHE A 111 -2.65 -12.13 -7.95
N LYS A 112 -2.78 -13.42 -7.62
CA LYS A 112 -4.03 -14.18 -7.83
C LYS A 112 -5.23 -13.55 -7.14
N ALA A 113 -5.05 -13.02 -5.93
CA ALA A 113 -6.14 -12.44 -5.15
C ALA A 113 -6.60 -11.06 -5.65
N VAL A 114 -5.76 -10.32 -6.38
CA VAL A 114 -6.04 -8.96 -6.87
C VAL A 114 -6.36 -8.87 -8.37
N MET A 115 -6.19 -9.95 -9.15
CA MET A 115 -6.17 -9.90 -10.63
C MET A 115 -7.37 -9.20 -11.30
N ASN A 116 -8.55 -9.22 -10.67
CA ASN A 116 -9.80 -8.65 -11.20
C ASN A 116 -10.20 -7.33 -10.52
N TYR A 117 -9.31 -6.74 -9.73
CA TYR A 117 -9.60 -5.57 -8.88
C TYR A 117 -8.77 -4.34 -9.23
N GLU A 118 -7.92 -4.44 -10.25
CA GLU A 118 -7.11 -3.32 -10.74
C GLU A 118 -7.98 -2.25 -11.40
N ILE A 119 -7.73 -0.99 -11.04
CA ILE A 119 -8.22 0.17 -11.77
C ILE A 119 -7.19 0.49 -12.83
N LYS A 120 -7.56 0.46 -14.11
CA LYS A 120 -6.63 0.71 -15.23
C LYS A 120 -6.54 2.19 -15.64
N GLU A 121 -7.64 2.92 -15.51
CA GLU A 121 -7.77 4.30 -16.02
C GLU A 121 -7.52 5.35 -14.93
N TRP A 122 -6.37 5.29 -14.25
CA TRP A 122 -6.03 6.27 -13.21
C TRP A 122 -4.63 6.88 -13.35
N TYR A 123 -3.75 6.24 -14.13
CA TYR A 123 -2.35 6.59 -14.25
C TYR A 123 -1.84 6.34 -15.67
N SER A 124 -0.81 7.08 -16.05
CA SER A 124 -0.09 6.88 -17.30
C SER A 124 1.37 6.59 -16.96
N ASP A 125 1.88 5.46 -17.43
CA ASP A 125 3.20 4.93 -17.08
C ASP A 125 4.35 5.84 -17.52
N ASP A 126 4.12 6.71 -18.50
CA ASP A 126 5.09 7.69 -19.03
C ASP A 126 5.62 8.69 -17.98
N LYS A 127 4.94 8.81 -16.84
CA LYS A 127 5.36 9.69 -15.74
C LYS A 127 6.10 8.97 -14.62
N PHE A 128 6.18 7.63 -14.66
CA PHE A 128 6.88 6.86 -13.64
C PHE A 128 8.34 6.71 -14.03
N VAL A 129 9.24 6.93 -13.08
CA VAL A 129 10.67 6.73 -13.29
C VAL A 129 11.11 5.57 -12.41
N SER A 130 11.37 4.43 -13.05
CA SER A 130 11.96 3.26 -12.40
C SER A 130 13.48 3.31 -12.47
N PHE A 131 14.14 2.66 -11.51
CA PHE A 131 15.58 2.43 -11.61
C PHE A 131 15.89 1.43 -12.73
N ASN A 132 17.08 1.53 -13.33
CA ASN A 132 17.48 0.60 -14.38
C ASN A 132 17.49 -0.85 -13.87
N GLY A 133 16.84 -1.76 -14.63
CA GLY A 133 16.70 -3.17 -14.27
C GLY A 133 15.63 -3.47 -13.22
N ILE A 134 14.85 -2.46 -12.83
CA ILE A 134 13.71 -2.58 -11.92
C ILE A 134 12.45 -2.22 -12.70
N HIS A 135 11.44 -3.10 -12.67
CA HIS A 135 10.20 -2.94 -13.44
C HIS A 135 9.03 -2.55 -12.55
N ASP A 136 9.28 -1.71 -11.54
CA ASP A 136 8.22 -1.27 -10.66
C ASP A 136 7.30 -0.27 -11.34
N ARG A 137 6.04 -0.32 -10.94
CA ARG A 137 5.02 0.62 -11.35
C ARG A 137 4.00 0.79 -10.23
N PRO A 138 3.34 1.95 -10.15
CA PRO A 138 2.25 2.09 -9.23
C PRO A 138 1.00 1.43 -9.83
N ILE A 139 0.20 0.78 -8.99
CA ILE A 139 -1.04 0.09 -9.36
C ILE A 139 -2.08 0.37 -8.27
N ILE A 140 -3.31 0.69 -8.65
CA ILE A 140 -4.41 0.82 -7.69
C ILE A 140 -5.35 -0.37 -7.83
N PHE A 141 -5.57 -1.08 -6.72
CA PHE A 141 -6.62 -2.08 -6.59
C PHE A 141 -7.76 -1.53 -5.74
N LYS A 142 -9.01 -1.83 -6.10
CA LYS A 142 -10.20 -1.53 -5.28
C LYS A 142 -10.83 -2.81 -4.78
N LYS A 143 -10.91 -2.98 -3.47
CA LYS A 143 -11.57 -4.14 -2.87
C LYS A 143 -13.05 -4.12 -3.22
N GLY A 144 -13.55 -5.20 -3.84
CA GLY A 144 -14.98 -5.34 -4.16
C GLY A 144 -15.84 -5.22 -2.90
N LEU A 145 -17.01 -4.60 -3.03
CA LEU A 145 -18.01 -4.63 -1.97
C LEU A 145 -18.39 -6.09 -1.73
N SER A 146 -18.24 -6.58 -0.51
CA SER A 146 -18.78 -7.89 -0.15
C SER A 146 -20.29 -7.81 -0.33
N ASN A 147 -20.82 -8.47 -1.36
CA ASN A 147 -22.25 -8.80 -1.38
C ASN A 147 -22.45 -9.70 -0.17
N GLY A 148 -23.12 -9.20 0.87
CA GLY A 148 -23.45 -9.99 2.05
C GLY A 148 -24.24 -11.23 1.63
N LYS A 149 -23.54 -12.34 1.47
CA LYS A 149 -24.07 -13.69 1.36
C LYS A 149 -23.12 -14.59 2.13
N ASN A 150 -23.34 -14.62 3.45
CA ASN A 150 -23.15 -15.84 4.22
C ASN A 150 -24.42 -16.67 4.05
#